data_AF-A0A6S6S7A6-F1
#
_entry.id   AF-A0A6S6S7A6-F1
#
_cell.length_a   1.000
_cell.length_b   1.000
_cell.length_c   1.000
_cell.angle_alpha   90.00
_cell.angle_beta   90.00
_cell.angle_gamma   90.00
#
_symmetry.space_group_name_H-M   'P 1'
#
loop_
_entity.id
_entity.type
_entity.pdbx_description
1 polymer ?
#
loop_
_entity_poly.entity_id
_entity_poly.type
_entity_poly.pdbx_seq_one_letter_code
_entity_poly.pdbx_strand_id
1 'polypeptide(L)'
;MINFLRLFTIERQFVLFIVSLLGIVLLHYWAGFAGSWFPILIVLALVAKHLLIGTVNAAAMKMQTQDFDGAERLLKYTFKPSWLRFTYHGMYYWIKSTLAFQRKDFKSAERLSNIALGLDLQDDFKAMIYLQLINIYGSKNNRIKVKELYQKAKKLTVTQEMVKQNIQEVGLMLQGKHAEQKKMMGKKAQRSMMNQGYMRRSRNKRR
;
A
#
# COMPACT_ATOMS: atom_id res chain seq x y z
N MET A 1 1.36 26.69 6.10
CA MET A 1 2.42 25.79 5.56
C MET A 1 1.86 24.57 4.79
N ILE A 2 0.62 24.61 4.28
CA ILE A 2 -0.08 23.46 3.66
C ILE A 2 -0.11 23.55 2.12
N ASN A 3 0.18 24.73 1.53
CA ASN A 3 0.13 24.93 0.08
C ASN A 3 1.35 24.37 -0.69
N PHE A 4 2.53 24.24 -0.06
CA PHE A 4 3.72 23.72 -0.74
C PHE A 4 3.64 22.20 -1.01
N LEU A 5 2.96 21.46 -0.13
CA LEU A 5 2.80 20.01 -0.27
C LEU A 5 1.82 19.62 -1.41
N ARG A 6 0.94 20.54 -1.83
CA ARG A 6 0.07 20.39 -3.01
C ARG A 6 0.80 20.52 -4.34
N LEU A 7 2.02 21.07 -4.36
CA LEU A 7 2.84 21.16 -5.60
C LEU A 7 3.41 19.79 -6.02
N PHE A 8 3.42 18.80 -5.13
CA PHE A 8 3.98 17.47 -5.39
C PHE A 8 2.92 16.40 -5.75
N THR A 9 1.78 16.78 -6.30
CA THR A 9 0.89 15.80 -6.95
C THR A 9 1.55 15.25 -8.22
N ILE A 10 1.25 14.00 -8.59
CA ILE A 10 1.87 13.30 -9.73
C ILE A 10 1.71 14.13 -11.01
N GLU A 11 0.55 14.76 -11.20
CA GLU A 11 0.25 15.62 -12.34
C GLU A 11 1.15 16.86 -12.41
N ARG A 12 1.41 17.53 -11.28
CA ARG A 12 2.29 18.71 -11.25
C ARG A 12 3.76 18.36 -11.44
N GLN A 13 4.20 17.19 -10.98
CA GLN A 13 5.54 16.68 -11.25
C GLN A 13 5.72 16.36 -12.74
N PHE A 14 4.68 15.84 -13.40
CA PHE A 14 4.69 15.59 -14.84
C PHE A 14 4.75 16.88 -15.65
N VAL A 15 3.97 17.90 -15.26
CA VAL A 15 4.05 19.24 -15.86
C VAL A 15 5.44 19.86 -15.64
N LEU A 16 6.01 19.77 -14.44
CA LEU A 16 7.37 20.25 -14.15
C LEU A 16 8.44 19.53 -14.99
N PHE A 17 8.28 18.23 -15.22
CA PHE A 17 9.17 17.45 -16.08
C PHE A 17 9.12 17.93 -17.54
N ILE A 18 7.92 18.14 -18.09
CA ILE A 18 7.74 18.65 -19.46
C ILE A 18 8.28 20.08 -19.60
N VAL A 19 7.96 20.96 -18.64
CA VAL A 19 8.45 22.34 -18.63
C VAL A 19 9.97 22.38 -18.50
N SER A 20 10.57 21.50 -17.70
CA SER A 20 12.03 21.41 -17.57
C SER A 20 12.68 20.88 -18.84
N LEU A 21 12.07 19.91 -19.54
CA LEU A 21 12.54 19.43 -20.84
C LEU A 21 12.51 20.53 -21.91
N LEU A 22 11.43 21.30 -21.98
CA LEU A 22 11.32 22.45 -22.89
C LEU A 22 12.32 23.56 -22.52
N GLY A 23 12.48 23.83 -21.22
CA GLY A 23 13.47 24.78 -20.71
C GLY A 23 14.90 24.39 -21.04
N ILE A 24 15.24 23.09 -20.99
CA ILE A 24 16.55 22.58 -21.41
C ILE A 24 16.79 22.90 -22.89
N VAL A 25 15.84 22.65 -23.77
CA VAL A 25 15.98 22.90 -25.21
C VAL A 25 16.16 24.39 -25.51
N LEU A 26 15.36 25.27 -24.91
CA LEU A 26 15.48 26.72 -25.09
C LEU A 26 16.80 27.27 -24.53
N LEU A 27 17.18 26.89 -23.31
CA LEU A 27 18.41 27.38 -22.68
C LEU A 27 19.67 26.83 -23.37
N HIS A 28 19.59 25.63 -23.93
CA HIS A 28 20.72 25.04 -24.65
C HIS A 28 20.97 25.76 -25.97
N TYR A 29 19.90 26.19 -26.65
CA TYR A 29 20.00 26.97 -27.88
C TYR A 29 20.60 28.37 -27.66
N TRP A 30 20.38 28.98 -26.48
CA TRP A 30 20.81 30.35 -26.19
C TRP A 30 22.14 30.45 -25.43
N ALA A 31 22.40 29.53 -24.49
CA ALA A 31 23.55 29.58 -23.56
C ALA A 31 24.40 28.29 -23.58
N GLY A 32 24.14 27.36 -24.50
CA GLY A 32 24.89 26.12 -24.64
C GLY A 32 24.81 25.21 -23.40
N PHE A 33 25.88 24.45 -23.14
CA PHE A 33 25.95 23.53 -22.00
C PHE A 33 25.94 24.24 -20.64
N ALA A 34 26.54 25.43 -20.55
CA ALA A 34 26.63 26.21 -19.31
C ALA A 34 25.28 26.73 -18.81
N GLY A 35 24.29 26.94 -19.69
CA GLY A 35 22.93 27.34 -19.31
C GLY A 35 22.01 26.18 -18.90
N SER A 36 22.23 24.99 -19.46
CA SER A 36 21.32 23.85 -19.30
C SER A 36 21.72 22.85 -18.21
N TRP A 37 22.91 22.96 -17.61
CA TRP A 37 23.37 21.99 -16.61
C TRP A 37 22.49 21.96 -15.34
N PHE A 38 22.01 23.11 -14.85
CA PHE A 38 21.10 23.19 -13.70
C PHE A 38 19.74 22.52 -13.97
N PRO A 39 19.03 22.83 -15.08
CA PRO A 39 17.82 22.11 -15.48
C PRO A 39 18.01 20.60 -15.66
N ILE A 40 19.15 20.17 -16.21
CA ILE A 40 19.48 18.74 -16.38
C ILE A 40 19.56 18.04 -15.02
N LEU A 41 20.23 18.63 -14.03
CA LEU A 41 20.30 18.07 -12.68
C LEU A 41 18.92 17.95 -12.02
N ILE A 42 18.03 18.92 -12.26
CA ILE A 42 16.65 18.91 -11.75
C ILE A 42 15.86 17.74 -12.37
N VAL A 43 15.96 17.55 -13.68
CA VAL A 43 15.32 16.42 -14.39
C VAL A 43 15.88 15.09 -13.88
N LEU A 44 17.20 14.99 -13.73
CA LEU A 44 17.86 13.77 -13.25
C LEU A 44 17.43 13.41 -11.82
N ALA A 45 17.28 14.40 -10.94
CA ALA A 45 16.74 14.23 -9.59
C ALA A 45 15.26 13.79 -9.60
N LEU A 46 14.44 14.35 -10.49
CA LEU A 46 13.03 13.95 -10.65
C LEU A 46 12.90 12.51 -11.14
N VAL A 47 13.72 12.11 -12.11
CA VAL A 47 13.76 10.74 -12.64
C VAL A 47 14.22 9.76 -11.55
N ALA A 48 15.29 10.08 -10.82
CA ALA A 48 15.76 9.24 -9.72
C ALA A 48 14.67 9.04 -8.65
N LYS A 49 13.95 10.10 -8.28
CA LYS A 49 12.81 10.01 -7.37
C LYS A 49 11.68 9.12 -7.91
N HIS A 50 11.36 9.25 -9.20
CA HIS A 50 10.30 8.44 -9.82
C HIS A 50 10.68 6.95 -9.86
N LEU A 51 11.94 6.65 -10.19
CA LEU A 51 12.47 5.29 -10.16
C LEU A 51 12.41 4.69 -8.75
N LEU A 52 12.78 5.45 -7.72
CA LEU A 52 12.68 5.00 -6.32
C LEU A 52 11.23 4.64 -5.95
N ILE A 53 10.26 5.48 -6.31
CA ILE A 53 8.83 5.19 -6.08
C ILE A 53 8.39 3.94 -6.86
N GLY A 54 8.84 3.82 -8.12
CA GLY A 54 8.57 2.65 -8.97
C GLY A 54 9.07 1.34 -8.36
N THR A 55 10.26 1.33 -7.77
CA THR A 55 10.83 0.11 -7.15
C THR A 55 9.97 -0.41 -5.98
N VAL A 56 9.44 0.48 -5.15
CA VAL A 56 8.58 0.09 -4.01
C VAL A 56 7.22 -0.43 -4.49
N ASN A 57 6.63 0.19 -5.52
CA ASN A 57 5.38 -0.30 -6.11
C ASN A 57 5.57 -1.67 -6.78
N ALA A 58 6.66 -1.83 -7.54
CA ALA A 58 7.01 -3.11 -8.16
C ALA A 58 7.22 -4.20 -7.09
N ALA A 59 7.90 -3.86 -5.98
CA ALA A 59 8.07 -4.77 -4.86
C ALA A 59 6.70 -5.19 -4.27
N ALA A 60 5.76 -4.25 -4.14
CA ALA A 60 4.41 -4.56 -3.66
C ALA A 60 3.64 -5.50 -4.60
N MET A 61 3.78 -5.34 -5.92
CA MET A 61 3.20 -6.29 -6.90
C MET A 61 3.84 -7.67 -6.78
N LYS A 62 5.15 -7.74 -6.55
CA LYS A 62 5.85 -9.01 -6.27
C LYS A 62 5.34 -9.68 -4.99
N MET A 63 5.03 -8.90 -3.95
CA MET A 63 4.38 -9.43 -2.74
C MET A 63 3.01 -10.06 -3.03
N GLN A 64 2.20 -9.48 -3.92
CA GLN A 64 0.89 -10.04 -4.30
C GLN A 64 1.01 -11.36 -5.05
N THR A 65 2.06 -11.51 -5.84
CA THR A 65 2.37 -12.75 -6.58
C THR A 65 3.17 -13.75 -5.75
N GLN A 66 3.35 -13.50 -4.45
CA GLN A 66 4.14 -14.31 -3.51
C GLN A 66 5.61 -14.48 -3.88
N ASP A 67 6.12 -13.64 -4.81
CA ASP A 67 7.53 -13.59 -5.20
C ASP A 67 8.30 -12.72 -4.19
N PHE A 68 8.57 -13.30 -3.02
CA PHE A 68 9.23 -12.61 -1.91
C PHE A 68 10.69 -12.25 -2.20
N ASP A 69 11.39 -13.10 -2.96
CA ASP A 69 12.78 -12.86 -3.34
C ASP A 69 12.90 -11.72 -4.36
N GLY A 70 11.99 -11.68 -5.34
CA GLY A 70 11.87 -10.56 -6.27
C GLY A 70 11.54 -9.25 -5.55
N ALA A 71 10.61 -9.28 -4.58
CA ALA A 71 10.28 -8.11 -3.77
C ALA A 71 11.49 -7.60 -2.97
N GLU A 72 12.26 -8.49 -2.34
CA GLU A 72 13.46 -8.10 -1.58
C GLU A 72 14.54 -7.50 -2.49
N ARG A 73 14.79 -8.09 -3.66
CA ARG A 73 15.74 -7.56 -4.65
C ARG A 73 15.35 -6.14 -5.08
N LEU A 74 14.06 -5.90 -5.34
CA LEU A 74 13.57 -4.58 -5.73
C LEU A 74 13.78 -3.54 -4.62
N LEU A 75 13.54 -3.92 -3.35
CA LEU A 75 13.77 -3.04 -2.21
C LEU A 75 15.26 -2.72 -1.97
N LYS A 76 16.20 -3.55 -2.43
CA LYS A 76 17.64 -3.27 -2.32
C LYS A 76 18.06 -2.05 -3.13
N TYR A 77 17.38 -1.75 -4.23
CA TYR A 77 17.65 -0.55 -5.04
C TYR A 77 17.20 0.75 -4.34
N THR A 78 16.36 0.65 -3.30
CA THR A 78 15.93 1.80 -2.50
C THR A 78 16.88 1.99 -1.30
N PHE A 79 18.03 2.64 -1.52
CA PHE A 79 19.06 2.82 -0.49
C PHE A 79 18.67 3.76 0.67
N LYS A 80 17.87 4.80 0.40
CA LYS A 80 17.40 5.77 1.41
C LYS A 80 15.88 5.93 1.39
N PRO A 81 15.13 5.16 2.21
CA PRO A 81 13.68 5.25 2.25
C PRO A 81 13.19 6.64 2.72
N SER A 82 13.96 7.36 3.54
CA SER A 82 13.60 8.69 4.05
C SER A 82 13.41 9.77 2.98
N TRP A 83 13.92 9.57 1.76
CA TRP A 83 13.74 10.49 0.64
C TRP A 83 12.43 10.29 -0.12
N LEU A 84 11.72 9.19 0.13
CA LEU A 84 10.44 8.93 -0.49
C LEU A 84 9.35 9.76 0.21
N ARG A 85 8.19 9.94 -0.44
CA ARG A 85 7.04 10.59 0.21
C ARG A 85 6.54 9.70 1.35
N PHE A 86 5.94 10.33 2.37
CA PHE A 86 5.42 9.70 3.61
C PHE A 86 4.84 8.29 3.44
N THR A 87 3.89 8.12 2.51
CA THR A 87 3.27 6.81 2.24
C THR A 87 4.24 5.74 1.74
N TYR A 88 5.21 6.09 0.89
CA TYR A 88 6.09 5.12 0.23
C TYR A 88 7.19 4.58 1.15
N HIS A 89 7.68 5.36 2.12
CA HIS A 89 8.56 4.79 3.15
C HIS A 89 7.79 3.96 4.15
N GLY A 90 6.57 4.34 4.50
CA GLY A 90 5.66 3.43 5.20
C GLY A 90 5.51 2.10 4.46
N MET A 91 5.26 2.15 3.15
CA MET A 91 5.14 0.97 2.28
C MET A 91 6.42 0.13 2.27
N TYR A 92 7.59 0.76 2.18
CA TYR A 92 8.88 0.10 2.26
C TYR A 92 9.04 -0.71 3.57
N TYR A 93 8.77 -0.09 4.72
CA TYR A 93 8.87 -0.78 6.02
C TYR A 93 7.81 -1.85 6.20
N TRP A 94 6.59 -1.65 5.69
CA TRP A 94 5.55 -2.65 5.69
C TRP A 94 5.91 -3.87 4.84
N ILE A 95 6.45 -3.69 3.63
CA ILE A 95 6.91 -4.81 2.79
C ILE A 95 8.04 -5.55 3.50
N LYS A 96 9.04 -4.84 4.03
CA LYS A 96 10.11 -5.48 4.82
C LYS A 96 9.58 -6.24 6.04
N SER A 97 8.59 -5.69 6.73
CA SER A 97 7.93 -6.37 7.85
C SER A 97 7.26 -7.67 7.39
N THR A 98 6.51 -7.63 6.29
CA THR A 98 5.86 -8.81 5.73
C THR A 98 6.88 -9.86 5.27
N LEU A 99 8.00 -9.46 4.66
CA LEU A 99 9.10 -10.37 4.30
C LEU A 99 9.72 -11.03 5.54
N ALA A 100 9.98 -10.26 6.60
CA ALA A 100 10.46 -10.81 7.87
C ALA A 100 9.45 -11.79 8.49
N PHE A 101 8.16 -11.47 8.42
CA PHE A 101 7.08 -12.34 8.87
C PHE A 101 7.05 -13.67 8.10
N GLN A 102 7.17 -13.64 6.77
CA GLN A 102 7.23 -14.85 5.94
C GLN A 102 8.44 -15.73 6.29
N ARG A 103 9.56 -15.11 6.66
CA ARG A 103 10.76 -15.80 7.16
C ARG A 103 10.66 -16.27 8.61
N LYS A 104 9.47 -16.17 9.23
CA LYS A 104 9.20 -16.45 10.65
C LYS A 104 10.04 -15.60 11.62
N ASP A 105 10.66 -14.51 11.15
CA ASP A 105 11.31 -13.52 11.99
C ASP A 105 10.27 -12.52 12.52
N PHE A 106 9.48 -12.98 13.48
CA PHE A 106 8.42 -12.19 14.09
C PHE A 106 8.94 -10.99 14.89
N LYS A 107 10.21 -11.01 15.34
CA LYS A 107 10.81 -9.92 16.11
C LYS A 107 11.14 -8.75 15.19
N SER A 108 11.79 -9.03 14.06
CA SER A 108 12.06 -8.00 13.05
C SER A 108 10.78 -7.48 12.41
N ALA A 109 9.82 -8.36 12.11
CA ALA A 109 8.53 -7.97 11.55
C ALA A 109 7.80 -6.96 12.46
N GLU A 110 7.70 -7.28 13.74
CA GLU A 110 7.07 -6.40 14.74
C GLU A 110 7.79 -5.04 14.84
N ARG A 111 9.13 -5.06 14.92
CA ARG A 111 9.94 -3.83 14.96
C ARG A 111 9.70 -2.95 13.73
N LEU A 112 9.74 -3.55 12.54
CA LEU A 112 9.57 -2.84 11.26
C LEU A 112 8.15 -2.27 11.11
N SER A 113 7.13 -3.01 11.54
CA SER A 113 5.75 -2.52 11.57
C SER A 113 5.57 -1.34 12.53
N ASN A 114 6.19 -1.36 13.71
CA ASN A 114 6.14 -0.25 14.65
C ASN A 114 6.89 0.98 14.12
N ILE A 115 8.04 0.79 13.46
CA ILE A 115 8.74 1.87 12.74
C ILE A 115 7.81 2.50 11.71
N ALA A 116 7.09 1.67 10.94
CA ALA A 116 6.14 2.18 9.96
C ALA A 116 5.03 3.01 10.63
N LEU A 117 4.42 2.54 11.72
CA LEU A 117 3.37 3.27 12.44
C LEU A 117 3.84 4.60 13.06
N GLY A 118 5.14 4.76 13.32
CA GLY A 118 5.72 6.02 13.78
C GLY A 118 5.81 7.10 12.70
N LEU A 119 5.52 6.77 11.45
CA LEU A 119 5.55 7.70 10.32
C LEU A 119 4.17 8.37 10.13
N ASP A 120 4.17 9.56 9.52
CA ASP A 120 2.93 10.27 9.18
C ASP A 120 2.23 9.64 7.96
N LEU A 121 1.48 8.58 8.24
CA LEU A 121 0.81 7.75 7.23
C LEU A 121 -0.68 8.02 7.17
N GLN A 122 -1.26 7.82 5.98
CA GLN A 122 -2.71 7.81 5.80
C GLN A 122 -3.35 6.66 6.58
N ASP A 123 -4.60 6.86 6.98
CA ASP A 123 -5.36 5.93 7.81
C ASP A 123 -5.53 4.55 7.18
N ASP A 124 -5.80 4.46 5.88
CA ASP A 124 -5.86 3.19 5.15
C ASP A 124 -4.58 2.36 5.32
N PHE A 125 -3.43 3.03 5.21
CA PHE A 125 -2.14 2.38 5.28
C PHE A 125 -1.77 2.01 6.73
N LYS A 126 -2.09 2.87 7.71
CA LYS A 126 -2.00 2.52 9.14
C LYS A 126 -2.85 1.29 9.47
N ALA A 127 -4.06 1.21 8.93
CA ALA A 127 -4.95 0.06 9.11
C ALA A 127 -4.34 -1.23 8.56
N MET A 128 -3.72 -1.19 7.38
CA MET A 128 -2.98 -2.35 6.82
C MET A 128 -1.85 -2.82 7.75
N ILE A 129 -1.10 -1.88 8.35
CA ILE A 129 -0.03 -2.24 9.29
C ILE A 129 -0.60 -2.83 10.59
N TYR A 130 -1.70 -2.29 11.11
CA TYR A 130 -2.38 -2.87 12.28
C TYR A 130 -2.88 -4.29 12.00
N LEU A 131 -3.46 -4.54 10.83
CA LEU A 131 -3.86 -5.89 10.40
C LEU A 131 -2.67 -6.85 10.33
N GLN A 132 -1.52 -6.39 9.82
CA GLN A 132 -0.30 -7.18 9.81
C GLN A 132 0.19 -7.51 11.24
N LEU A 133 0.16 -6.55 12.15
CA LEU A 133 0.50 -6.78 13.56
C LEU A 133 -0.49 -7.74 14.23
N ILE A 134 -1.78 -7.65 13.91
CA ILE A 134 -2.79 -8.61 14.38
C ILE A 134 -2.43 -10.03 13.94
N ASN A 135 -2.00 -10.25 12.70
CA ASN A 135 -1.52 -11.56 12.24
C ASN A 135 -0.27 -12.02 13.01
N ILE A 136 0.70 -11.12 13.24
CA ILE A 136 1.91 -11.41 14.02
C ILE A 136 1.55 -11.83 15.46
N TYR A 137 0.76 -11.04 16.17
CA TYR A 137 0.40 -11.35 17.56
C TYR A 137 -0.60 -12.49 17.68
N GLY A 138 -1.45 -12.69 16.66
CA GLY A 138 -2.31 -13.86 16.53
C GLY A 138 -1.51 -15.16 16.43
N SER A 139 -0.44 -15.17 15.63
CA SER A 139 0.47 -16.32 15.55
C SER A 139 1.18 -16.63 16.87
N LYS A 140 1.39 -15.60 17.72
CA LYS A 140 1.95 -15.72 19.07
C LYS A 140 0.87 -16.02 20.15
N ASN A 141 -0.38 -16.27 19.75
CA ASN A 141 -1.54 -16.42 20.63
C ASN A 141 -1.76 -15.26 21.64
N ASN A 142 -1.25 -14.06 21.34
CA ASN A 142 -1.39 -12.90 22.22
C ASN A 142 -2.70 -12.16 21.97
N ARG A 143 -3.79 -12.70 22.53
CA ARG A 143 -5.15 -12.16 22.32
C ARG A 143 -5.36 -10.76 22.88
N ILE A 144 -4.61 -10.37 23.91
CA ILE A 144 -4.70 -9.03 24.51
C ILE A 144 -4.24 -7.98 23.50
N LYS A 145 -3.03 -8.17 22.93
CA LYS A 145 -2.51 -7.26 21.91
C LYS A 145 -3.35 -7.27 20.64
N VAL A 146 -3.87 -8.42 20.21
CA VAL A 146 -4.78 -8.48 19.05
C VAL A 146 -6.01 -7.61 19.27
N LYS A 147 -6.65 -7.68 20.45
CA LYS A 147 -7.80 -6.81 20.78
C LYS A 147 -7.43 -5.34 20.78
N GLU A 148 -6.30 -4.98 21.40
CA GLU A 148 -5.81 -3.59 21.45
C GLU A 148 -5.59 -3.02 20.04
N LEU A 149 -4.88 -3.76 19.19
CA LEU A 149 -4.57 -3.37 17.82
C LEU A 149 -5.84 -3.29 16.96
N TYR A 150 -6.79 -4.21 17.15
CA TYR A 150 -8.09 -4.15 16.49
C TYR A 150 -8.86 -2.87 16.85
N GLN A 151 -8.86 -2.46 18.12
CA GLN A 151 -9.50 -1.19 18.52
C GLN A 151 -8.81 0.02 17.89
N LYS A 152 -7.48 0.01 17.78
CA LYS A 152 -6.73 1.06 17.08
C LYS A 152 -7.11 1.10 15.60
N ALA A 153 -7.15 -0.04 14.92
CA ALA A 153 -7.53 -0.13 13.51
C ALA A 153 -8.96 0.35 13.24
N LYS A 154 -9.91 0.01 14.12
CA LYS A 154 -11.33 0.38 14.00
C LYS A 154 -11.58 1.89 14.11
N LYS A 155 -10.71 2.63 14.82
CA LYS A 155 -10.84 4.09 14.98
C LYS A 155 -10.39 4.88 13.76
N LEU A 156 -9.67 4.25 12.82
CA LEU A 156 -9.14 4.91 11.63
C LEU A 156 -10.25 5.11 10.58
N THR A 157 -10.17 6.22 9.84
CA THR A 157 -11.05 6.45 8.70
C THR A 157 -10.51 5.73 7.46
N VAL A 158 -10.83 4.44 7.37
CA VAL A 158 -10.46 3.59 6.23
C VAL A 158 -11.40 3.87 5.07
N THR A 159 -10.87 4.16 3.89
CA THR A 159 -11.62 4.32 2.65
C THR A 159 -11.63 3.03 1.82
N GLN A 160 -10.55 2.23 1.87
CA GLN A 160 -10.41 1.02 1.09
C GLN A 160 -11.33 -0.10 1.56
N GLU A 161 -12.21 -0.57 0.68
CA GLU A 161 -13.23 -1.57 1.02
C GLU A 161 -12.63 -2.90 1.48
N MET A 162 -11.57 -3.37 0.81
CA MET A 162 -10.85 -4.59 1.22
C MET A 162 -10.29 -4.48 2.65
N VAL A 163 -9.73 -3.34 3.02
CA VAL A 163 -9.16 -3.12 4.37
C VAL A 163 -10.28 -3.07 5.41
N LYS A 164 -11.42 -2.43 5.11
CA LYS A 164 -12.60 -2.45 5.98
C LYS A 164 -13.09 -3.87 6.23
N GLN A 165 -13.20 -4.67 5.17
CA GLN A 165 -13.63 -6.07 5.27
C GLN A 165 -12.69 -6.88 6.18
N ASN A 166 -11.37 -6.75 5.98
CA ASN A 166 -10.39 -7.43 6.81
C ASN A 166 -10.49 -7.02 8.29
N ILE A 167 -10.73 -5.74 8.60
CA ILE A 167 -10.95 -5.29 9.99
C ILE A 167 -12.22 -5.93 10.56
N GLN A 168 -13.31 -5.98 9.79
CA GLN A 168 -14.56 -6.60 10.24
C GLN A 168 -14.39 -8.10 10.54
N GLU A 169 -13.67 -8.83 9.70
CA GLU A 169 -13.35 -10.24 9.91
C GLU A 169 -12.59 -10.47 11.22
N VAL A 170 -11.57 -9.66 11.51
CA VAL A 170 -10.85 -9.71 12.81
C VAL A 170 -11.81 -9.49 13.98
N GLY A 171 -12.74 -8.54 13.87
CA GLY A 171 -13.73 -8.28 14.90
C GLY A 171 -14.60 -9.50 15.19
N LEU A 172 -15.00 -10.25 14.15
CA LEU A 172 -15.80 -11.46 14.28
C LEU A 172 -14.97 -12.64 14.79
N MET A 173 -13.68 -12.69 14.48
CA MET A 173 -12.74 -13.68 15.01
C MET A 173 -12.64 -13.55 16.52
N LEU A 174 -12.50 -12.30 17.00
CA LEU A 174 -12.42 -11.98 18.41
C LEU A 174 -13.70 -12.28 19.19
N GLN A 175 -14.86 -12.27 18.52
CA GLN A 175 -16.15 -12.65 19.09
C GLN A 175 -16.41 -14.17 19.03
N GLY A 176 -15.52 -14.97 18.42
CA GLY A 176 -15.73 -16.41 18.22
C GLY A 176 -16.77 -16.75 17.14
N LYS A 177 -17.24 -15.76 16.35
CA LYS A 177 -18.29 -15.91 15.34
C LYS A 177 -17.79 -16.23 13.94
N HIS A 178 -16.49 -16.50 13.78
CA HIS A 178 -15.85 -16.73 12.47
C HIS A 178 -16.49 -17.89 11.68
N ALA A 179 -16.89 -18.96 12.39
CA ALA A 179 -17.54 -20.11 11.77
C ALA A 179 -18.96 -19.80 11.26
N GLU A 180 -19.69 -18.92 11.95
CA GLU A 180 -21.04 -18.50 11.54
C GLU A 180 -21.00 -17.56 10.34
N GLN A 181 -20.02 -16.66 10.27
CA GLN A 181 -19.88 -15.73 9.14
C GLN A 181 -19.50 -16.44 7.84
N LYS A 182 -18.57 -17.40 7.87
CA LYS A 182 -18.21 -18.20 6.68
C LYS A 182 -19.42 -18.99 6.16
N LYS A 183 -20.26 -19.50 7.06
CA LYS A 183 -21.54 -20.14 6.74
C LYS A 183 -22.56 -19.15 6.17
N MET A 184 -22.66 -17.94 6.71
CA MET A 184 -23.59 -16.91 6.23
C MET A 184 -23.17 -16.31 4.88
N MET A 185 -21.88 -16.07 4.64
CA MET A 185 -21.36 -15.62 3.35
C MET A 185 -21.51 -16.71 2.29
N GLY A 186 -21.22 -17.98 2.62
CA GLY A 186 -21.50 -19.12 1.74
C GLY A 186 -22.99 -19.20 1.36
N LYS A 187 -23.89 -19.07 2.35
CA LYS A 187 -25.34 -19.04 2.11
C LYS A 187 -25.80 -17.82 1.30
N LYS A 188 -25.22 -16.63 1.50
CA LYS A 188 -25.52 -15.43 0.71
C LYS A 188 -25.03 -15.55 -0.73
N ALA A 189 -23.81 -16.05 -0.95
CA ALA A 189 -23.27 -16.31 -2.28
C ALA A 189 -24.11 -17.37 -3.02
N GLN A 190 -24.47 -18.45 -2.34
CA GLN A 190 -25.33 -19.51 -2.88
C GLN A 190 -26.73 -18.98 -3.22
N ARG A 191 -27.35 -18.17 -2.35
CA ARG A 191 -28.66 -17.53 -2.63
C ARG A 191 -28.58 -16.54 -3.80
N SER A 192 -27.49 -15.79 -3.93
CA SER A 192 -27.26 -14.88 -5.06
C SER A 192 -27.14 -15.62 -6.38
N MET A 193 -26.41 -16.75 -6.41
CA MET A 193 -26.30 -17.63 -7.57
C MET A 193 -27.64 -18.30 -7.91
N MET A 194 -28.41 -18.72 -6.91
CA MET A 194 -29.76 -19.28 -7.12
C MET A 194 -30.69 -18.24 -7.77
N ASN A 195 -30.72 -17.01 -7.25
CA ASN A 195 -31.55 -15.93 -7.80
C ASN A 195 -31.16 -15.57 -9.24
N GLN A 196 -29.87 -15.58 -9.59
CA GLN A 196 -29.44 -15.40 -10.98
C GLN A 196 -29.87 -16.57 -11.89
N GLY A 197 -29.88 -17.80 -11.38
CA GLY A 197 -30.38 -18.98 -12.07
C GLY A 197 -31.89 -18.92 -12.35
N TYR A 198 -32.70 -18.50 -11.37
CA TYR A 198 -34.15 -18.35 -11.54
C TYR A 198 -34.50 -17.23 -12.53
N MET A 199 -33.77 -16.11 -12.52
CA MET A 199 -33.98 -15.02 -13.48
C MET A 199 -33.61 -15.41 -14.92
N ARG A 200 -32.54 -16.19 -15.13
CA ARG A 200 -32.17 -16.71 -16.47
C ARG A 200 -33.20 -17.70 -17.00
N ARG A 201 -33.76 -18.56 -16.14
CA ARG A 201 -34.78 -19.55 -16.52
C ARG A 201 -36.13 -18.92 -16.86
N SER A 202 -36.49 -17.81 -16.20
CA SER A 202 -37.71 -17.06 -16.48
C SER A 202 -37.65 -16.29 -17.81
N ARG A 203 -36.47 -15.76 -18.20
CA ARG A 203 -36.29 -15.08 -19.50
C ARG A 203 -36.42 -15.99 -20.72
N ASN A 204 -35.96 -17.24 -20.63
CA ASN A 204 -36.04 -18.19 -21.74
C ASN A 204 -37.44 -18.78 -21.98
N LYS A 205 -38.41 -18.55 -21.08
CA LYS A 205 -39.81 -18.98 -21.25
C LYS A 205 -40.71 -17.93 -21.92
N ARG A 206 -40.16 -16.78 -22.30
CA ARG A 206 -40.89 -15.66 -22.94
C ARG A 206 -40.46 -15.40 -24.40
N ARG A 207 -39.86 -16.39 -25.05
CA ARG A 207 -39.59 -16.38 -26.50
C ARG A 207 -40.31 -17.54 -27.14
#